data_AF-A0A455T0F3-F1
#
_entry.id   AF-A0A455T0F3-F1
#
_cell.length_a   1.000
_cell.length_b   1.000
_cell.length_c   1.000
_cell.angle_alpha   90.00
_cell.angle_beta   90.00
_cell.angle_gamma   90.00
#
_symmetry.space_group_name_H-M   'P 1'
#
loop_
_entity.id
_entity.type
_entity.pdbx_description
1 polymer ?
#
loop_
_entity_poly.entity_id
_entity_poly.type
_entity_poly.pdbx_seq_one_letter_code
_entity_poly.pdbx_strand_id
1 'polypeptide(L)'
;MLLSRRTICQSLPFFAVACSSADDPTLVLRALSEPELSARLLMRSAVVPERAGRYLEALNLVQSALALVRGRPYEEVCHAYRAVLLGEYAREKGDPGALNEAIQEARRLRGRILHDGDIMQLHYQLACLEGREGAASALVRLSLDVWQQPGQMLTDGTWHWARGGFIVKSLETLILSQHLREADRLTQEFLPIENKTFYVYRALEWEWAAIKTKLYGTPDEQRAFRRRACQAGYVRQAVITL
;
A
#
# COMPACT_ATOMS: atom_id res chain seq x y z
N MET A 1 -27.80 11.40 -5.09
CA MET A 1 -28.27 10.11 -4.56
C MET A 1 -27.45 9.78 -3.31
N LEU A 2 -28.06 9.89 -2.13
CA LEU A 2 -27.47 9.43 -0.86
C LEU A 2 -27.45 7.89 -0.88
N LEU A 3 -26.28 7.27 -0.72
CA LEU A 3 -26.19 5.83 -0.52
C LEU A 3 -27.00 5.45 0.73
N SER A 4 -27.73 4.32 0.65
CA SER A 4 -28.65 3.93 1.71
C SER A 4 -27.89 3.67 3.02
N ARG A 5 -28.49 4.05 4.16
CA ARG A 5 -27.99 3.75 5.52
C ARG A 5 -27.57 2.29 5.71
N ARG A 6 -28.12 1.36 4.91
CA ARG A 6 -27.81 -0.07 4.93
C ARG A 6 -26.36 -0.39 4.57
N THR A 7 -25.78 0.32 3.60
CA THR A 7 -24.37 0.12 3.18
C THR A 7 -23.41 0.60 4.27
N ILE A 8 -23.71 1.74 4.90
CA ILE A 8 -22.95 2.29 6.04
C ILE A 8 -23.03 1.34 7.23
N CYS A 9 -24.21 0.78 7.52
CA CYS A 9 -24.39 -0.16 8.62
C CYS A 9 -23.69 -1.50 8.42
N GLN A 10 -23.52 -1.97 7.19
CA GLN A 10 -22.75 -3.19 6.90
C GLN A 10 -21.24 -3.00 7.06
N SER A 11 -20.75 -1.75 6.96
CA SER A 11 -19.34 -1.40 7.15
C SER A 11 -18.98 -1.12 8.62
N LEU A 12 -19.96 -0.95 9.52
CA LEU A 12 -19.76 -0.60 10.96
C LEU A 12 -18.79 -1.53 11.72
N PRO A 13 -18.80 -2.87 11.55
CA PRO A 13 -17.84 -3.74 12.22
C PRO A 13 -16.39 -3.48 11.77
N PHE A 14 -16.21 -3.11 10.49
CA PHE A 14 -14.90 -2.78 9.90
C PHE A 14 -14.42 -1.39 10.32
N PHE A 15 -15.34 -0.43 10.46
CA PHE A 15 -15.04 0.87 11.06
C PHE A 15 -14.52 0.72 12.48
N ALA A 16 -15.13 -0.14 13.32
CA ALA A 16 -14.68 -0.35 14.70
C ALA A 16 -13.21 -0.82 14.81
N VAL A 17 -12.73 -1.63 13.87
CA VAL A 17 -11.33 -2.12 13.84
C VAL A 17 -10.35 -1.05 13.33
N ALA A 18 -10.73 -0.24 12.33
CA ALA A 18 -9.92 0.91 11.96
C ALA A 18 -9.88 1.99 13.06
N CYS A 19 -10.96 2.08 13.86
CA CYS A 19 -11.10 3.04 14.95
C CYS A 19 -10.29 2.68 16.21
N SER A 20 -9.99 1.41 16.47
CA SER A 20 -9.07 1.05 17.57
C SER A 20 -7.62 1.52 17.31
N SER A 21 -7.34 1.99 16.09
CA SER A 21 -6.06 2.57 15.66
C SER A 21 -6.12 4.08 15.38
N ALA A 22 -7.28 4.73 15.54
CA ALA A 22 -7.44 6.16 15.28
C ALA A 22 -7.42 6.94 16.61
N ASP A 23 -6.49 7.89 16.74
CA ASP A 23 -6.30 8.72 17.94
C ASP A 23 -7.47 9.71 18.21
N ASP A 24 -8.50 9.79 17.35
CA ASP A 24 -9.66 10.69 17.51
C ASP A 24 -11.00 9.99 17.18
N PRO A 25 -11.86 9.73 18.18
CA PRO A 25 -13.17 9.11 17.98
C PRO A 25 -14.20 10.02 17.27
N THR A 26 -13.98 11.34 17.21
CA THR A 26 -14.88 12.27 16.51
C THR A 26 -14.75 12.18 14.98
N LEU A 27 -13.66 11.58 14.48
CA LEU A 27 -13.45 11.29 13.08
C LEU A 27 -14.58 10.41 12.49
N VAL A 28 -15.15 9.50 13.31
CA VAL A 28 -16.27 8.65 12.91
C VAL A 28 -17.53 9.49 12.70
N LEU A 29 -17.84 10.38 13.63
CA LEU A 29 -19.01 11.26 13.55
C LEU A 29 -18.91 12.21 12.34
N ARG A 30 -17.71 12.75 12.07
CA ARG A 30 -17.44 13.59 10.90
C ARG A 30 -17.45 12.81 9.58
N ALA A 31 -16.99 11.56 9.60
CA ALA A 31 -17.06 10.70 8.42
C ALA A 31 -18.49 10.38 8.03
N LEU A 32 -19.39 10.16 9.01
CA LEU A 32 -20.80 9.90 8.75
C LEU A 32 -21.53 11.07 8.05
N SER A 33 -20.99 12.29 8.14
CA SER A 33 -21.55 13.49 7.47
C SER A 33 -20.86 13.85 6.14
N GLU A 34 -19.64 13.36 5.88
CA GLU A 34 -18.85 13.77 4.71
C GLU A 34 -18.37 12.57 3.88
N PRO A 35 -18.82 12.44 2.61
CA PRO A 35 -18.48 11.28 1.77
C PRO A 35 -16.98 11.03 1.58
N GLU A 36 -16.17 12.10 1.48
CA GLU A 36 -14.72 11.95 1.35
C GLU A 36 -14.07 11.43 2.64
N LEU A 37 -14.50 11.92 3.81
CA LEU A 37 -13.99 11.43 5.09
C LEU A 37 -14.38 9.95 5.32
N SER A 38 -15.59 9.56 4.93
CA SER A 38 -16.00 8.15 4.91
C SER A 38 -15.13 7.30 3.98
N ALA A 39 -14.85 7.77 2.77
CA ALA A 39 -13.99 7.05 1.83
C ALA A 39 -12.55 6.91 2.36
N ARG A 40 -11.96 7.98 2.90
CA ARG A 40 -10.64 7.94 3.56
C ARG A 40 -10.59 6.91 4.69
N LEU A 41 -11.64 6.83 5.50
CA LEU A 41 -11.71 5.81 6.55
C LEU A 41 -11.79 4.39 5.98
N LEU A 42 -12.64 4.14 4.98
CA LEU A 42 -12.73 2.81 4.35
C LEU A 42 -11.39 2.40 3.71
N MET A 43 -10.69 3.34 3.09
CA MET A 43 -9.35 3.14 2.53
C MET A 43 -8.35 2.75 3.63
N ARG A 44 -8.39 3.43 4.79
CA ARG A 44 -7.57 3.06 5.96
C ARG A 44 -7.96 1.69 6.54
N SER A 45 -9.25 1.36 6.55
CA SER A 45 -9.73 0.06 7.00
C SER A 45 -9.26 -1.07 6.10
N ALA A 46 -9.18 -0.85 4.78
CA ALA A 46 -8.76 -1.84 3.79
C ALA A 46 -7.32 -2.33 3.98
N VAL A 47 -6.48 -1.55 4.66
CA VAL A 47 -5.10 -1.92 5.03
C VAL A 47 -5.05 -3.15 5.93
N VAL A 48 -6.02 -3.31 6.83
CA VAL A 48 -6.04 -4.43 7.79
C VAL A 48 -6.22 -5.77 7.06
N PRO A 49 -7.25 -5.98 6.22
CA PRO A 49 -7.36 -7.20 5.42
C PRO A 49 -6.25 -7.35 4.39
N GLU A 50 -5.75 -6.26 3.77
CA GLU A 50 -4.59 -6.33 2.86
C GLU A 50 -3.37 -6.96 3.55
N ARG A 51 -2.99 -6.46 4.74
CA ARG A 51 -1.86 -7.00 5.52
C ARG A 51 -2.05 -8.44 5.94
N ALA A 52 -3.30 -8.86 6.10
CA ALA A 52 -3.65 -10.24 6.41
C ALA A 52 -3.75 -11.15 5.17
N GLY A 53 -3.47 -10.63 3.95
CA GLY A 53 -3.61 -11.36 2.69
C GLY A 53 -5.06 -11.56 2.22
N ARG A 54 -6.03 -10.92 2.87
CA ARG A 54 -7.47 -11.00 2.53
C ARG A 54 -7.84 -9.96 1.47
N TYR A 55 -7.24 -10.07 0.28
CA TYR A 55 -7.36 -9.03 -0.77
C TYR A 55 -8.79 -8.80 -1.26
N LEU A 56 -9.64 -9.83 -1.33
CA LEU A 56 -11.05 -9.65 -1.74
C LEU A 56 -11.82 -8.75 -0.75
N GLU A 57 -11.55 -8.88 0.54
CA GLU A 57 -12.13 -8.02 1.57
C GLU A 57 -11.61 -6.58 1.45
N ALA A 58 -10.31 -6.41 1.23
CA ALA A 58 -9.71 -5.09 0.98
C ALA A 58 -10.30 -4.43 -0.28
N LEU A 59 -10.41 -5.17 -1.38
CA LEU A 59 -11.01 -4.69 -2.64
C LEU A 59 -12.47 -4.26 -2.46
N ASN A 60 -13.26 -5.00 -1.68
CA ASN A 60 -14.64 -4.62 -1.37
C ASN A 60 -14.74 -3.29 -0.59
N LEU A 61 -13.82 -3.05 0.36
CA LEU A 61 -13.74 -1.80 1.10
C LEU A 61 -13.37 -0.63 0.18
N VAL A 62 -12.38 -0.81 -0.71
CA VAL A 62 -11.98 0.20 -1.70
C VAL A 62 -13.11 0.47 -2.70
N GLN A 63 -13.82 -0.57 -3.14
CA GLN A 63 -14.98 -0.42 -4.03
C GLN A 63 -16.11 0.38 -3.37
N SER A 64 -16.31 0.19 -2.07
CA SER A 64 -17.26 0.98 -1.27
C SER A 64 -16.80 2.43 -1.12
N ALA A 65 -15.50 2.67 -0.94
CA ALA A 65 -14.91 4.02 -0.95
C ALA A 65 -15.13 4.72 -2.30
N LEU A 66 -14.82 4.05 -3.41
CA LEU A 66 -15.04 4.55 -4.78
C LEU A 66 -16.50 4.99 -5.01
N ALA A 67 -17.46 4.21 -4.52
CA ALA A 67 -18.87 4.55 -4.65
C ALA A 67 -19.23 5.86 -3.93
N LEU A 68 -18.59 6.17 -2.81
CA LEU A 68 -18.83 7.40 -2.03
C LEU A 68 -18.23 8.64 -2.69
N VAL A 69 -17.07 8.51 -3.33
CA VAL A 69 -16.34 9.64 -3.92
C VAL A 69 -16.45 9.73 -5.44
N ARG A 70 -17.35 8.98 -6.07
CA ARG A 70 -17.60 9.04 -7.51
C ARG A 70 -17.80 10.48 -7.99
N GLY A 71 -17.00 10.91 -8.96
CA GLY A 71 -17.01 12.26 -9.51
C GLY A 71 -16.32 13.31 -8.65
N ARG A 72 -15.65 12.92 -7.55
CA ARG A 72 -14.87 13.81 -6.68
C ARG A 72 -13.36 13.59 -6.90
N PRO A 73 -12.51 14.57 -6.56
CA PRO A 73 -11.06 14.43 -6.69
C PRO A 73 -10.48 13.17 -6.00
N TYR A 74 -10.98 12.82 -4.81
CA TYR A 74 -10.50 11.65 -4.03
C TYR A 74 -10.79 10.28 -4.68
N GLU A 75 -11.60 10.24 -5.74
CA GLU A 75 -11.79 9.05 -6.56
C GLU A 75 -10.46 8.53 -7.12
N GLU A 76 -9.53 9.40 -7.47
CA GLU A 76 -8.24 9.03 -8.05
C GLU A 76 -7.38 8.19 -7.10
N VAL A 77 -7.34 8.56 -5.82
CA VAL A 77 -6.61 7.82 -4.78
C VAL A 77 -7.23 6.42 -4.59
N CYS A 78 -8.55 6.33 -4.66
CA CYS A 78 -9.24 5.05 -4.53
C CYS A 78 -8.96 4.12 -5.74
N HIS A 79 -8.92 4.67 -6.96
CA HIS A 79 -8.54 3.91 -8.16
C HIS A 79 -7.08 3.42 -8.09
N ALA A 80 -6.16 4.27 -7.66
CA ALA A 80 -4.76 3.88 -7.50
C ALA A 80 -4.58 2.74 -6.49
N TYR A 81 -5.22 2.83 -5.33
CA TYR A 81 -5.12 1.75 -4.34
C TYR A 81 -5.83 0.47 -4.77
N ARG A 82 -6.96 0.57 -5.50
CA ARG A 82 -7.60 -0.58 -6.14
C ARG A 82 -6.64 -1.28 -7.10
N ALA A 83 -5.90 -0.53 -7.92
CA ALA A 83 -4.89 -1.07 -8.82
C ALA A 83 -3.76 -1.79 -8.07
N VAL A 84 -3.27 -1.24 -6.96
CA VAL A 84 -2.30 -1.92 -6.07
C VAL A 84 -2.85 -3.27 -5.61
N LEU A 85 -4.06 -3.28 -5.04
CA LEU A 85 -4.68 -4.50 -4.51
C LEU A 85 -4.93 -5.56 -5.58
N LEU A 86 -5.33 -5.14 -6.79
CA LEU A 86 -5.52 -6.04 -7.93
C LEU A 86 -4.19 -6.65 -8.38
N GLY A 87 -3.11 -5.87 -8.45
CA GLY A 87 -1.77 -6.38 -8.77
C GLY A 87 -1.27 -7.39 -7.74
N GLU A 88 -1.45 -7.10 -6.45
CA GLU A 88 -1.08 -8.00 -5.36
C GLU A 88 -1.91 -9.29 -5.35
N TYR A 89 -3.21 -9.18 -5.58
CA TYR A 89 -4.10 -10.33 -5.75
C TYR A 89 -3.69 -11.18 -6.95
N ALA A 90 -3.41 -10.55 -8.09
CA ALA A 90 -2.96 -11.22 -9.30
C ALA A 90 -1.66 -12.01 -9.06
N ARG A 91 -0.68 -11.39 -8.39
CA ARG A 91 0.57 -12.04 -8.00
C ARG A 91 0.33 -13.24 -7.09
N GLU A 92 -0.50 -13.10 -6.06
CA GLU A 92 -0.73 -14.19 -5.11
C GLU A 92 -1.53 -15.34 -5.72
N LYS A 93 -2.53 -15.05 -6.55
CA LYS A 93 -3.45 -16.06 -7.10
C LYS A 93 -3.07 -16.54 -8.50
N GLY A 94 -2.07 -15.93 -9.14
CA GLY A 94 -1.74 -16.19 -10.54
C GLY A 94 -2.87 -15.77 -11.49
N ASP A 95 -3.52 -14.64 -11.23
CA ASP A 95 -4.66 -14.14 -12.00
C ASP A 95 -4.24 -13.03 -13.00
N PRO A 96 -3.97 -13.36 -14.27
CA PRO A 96 -3.60 -12.36 -15.27
C PRO A 96 -4.75 -11.40 -15.63
N GLY A 97 -6.01 -11.78 -15.38
CA GLY A 97 -7.16 -10.91 -15.59
C GLY A 97 -7.16 -9.75 -14.60
N ALA A 98 -6.93 -10.05 -13.32
CA ALA A 98 -6.77 -9.04 -12.28
C ALA A 98 -5.58 -8.11 -12.54
N LEU A 99 -4.45 -8.64 -13.03
CA LEU A 99 -3.29 -7.81 -13.40
C LEU A 99 -3.61 -6.85 -14.55
N ASN A 100 -4.28 -7.34 -15.59
CA ASN A 100 -4.73 -6.51 -16.70
C ASN A 100 -5.67 -5.40 -16.22
N GLU A 101 -6.60 -5.70 -15.33
CA GLU A 101 -7.49 -4.70 -14.74
C GLU A 101 -6.71 -3.64 -13.94
N ALA A 102 -5.74 -4.05 -13.12
CA ALA A 102 -4.86 -3.14 -12.39
C ALA A 102 -4.15 -2.15 -13.31
N ILE A 103 -3.60 -2.63 -14.42
CA ILE A 103 -2.88 -1.81 -15.41
C ILE A 103 -3.83 -0.81 -16.08
N GLN A 104 -5.06 -1.23 -16.40
CA GLN A 104 -6.05 -0.34 -17.01
C GLN A 104 -6.49 0.77 -16.04
N GLU A 105 -6.64 0.44 -14.75
CA GLU A 105 -6.94 1.45 -13.74
C GLU A 105 -5.79 2.45 -13.58
N ALA A 106 -4.56 1.96 -13.49
CA ALA A 106 -3.37 2.82 -13.39
C ALA A 106 -3.26 3.79 -14.59
N ARG A 107 -3.54 3.33 -15.82
CA ARG A 107 -3.50 4.17 -17.03
C ARG A 107 -4.52 5.30 -17.06
N ARG A 108 -5.57 5.23 -16.23
CA ARG A 108 -6.63 6.24 -16.17
C ARG A 108 -6.35 7.35 -15.18
N LEU A 109 -5.33 7.22 -14.34
CA LEU A 109 -4.93 8.26 -13.38
C LEU A 109 -4.45 9.51 -14.14
N ARG A 110 -4.80 10.71 -13.65
CA ARG A 110 -4.61 11.99 -14.35
C ARG A 110 -3.88 13.06 -13.53
N GLY A 111 -3.48 12.75 -12.30
CA GLY A 111 -2.80 13.68 -11.40
C GLY A 111 -3.71 14.77 -10.86
N ARG A 112 -4.95 14.41 -10.47
CA ARG A 112 -5.89 15.37 -9.84
C ARG A 112 -5.58 15.61 -8.36
N ILE A 113 -5.12 14.56 -7.69
CA ILE A 113 -4.64 14.56 -6.31
C ILE A 113 -3.27 13.89 -6.25
N LEU A 114 -3.10 12.76 -6.94
CA LEU A 114 -1.82 12.07 -6.97
C LEU A 114 -0.79 12.90 -7.73
N HIS A 115 0.45 12.84 -7.29
CA HIS A 115 1.54 13.50 -8.00
C HIS A 115 2.21 12.51 -8.98
N ASP A 116 3.04 13.03 -9.87
CA ASP A 116 3.67 12.22 -10.91
C ASP A 116 4.48 11.04 -10.33
N GLY A 117 5.14 11.23 -9.19
CA GLY A 117 5.87 10.17 -8.51
C GLY A 117 4.98 9.03 -8.04
N ASP A 118 3.80 9.32 -7.49
CA ASP A 118 2.83 8.30 -7.05
C ASP A 118 2.33 7.46 -8.24
N ILE A 119 1.98 8.13 -9.33
CA ILE A 119 1.45 7.49 -10.53
C ILE A 119 2.54 6.64 -11.20
N MET A 120 3.76 7.18 -11.32
CA MET A 120 4.89 6.44 -11.88
C MET A 120 5.29 5.25 -11.01
N GLN A 121 5.22 5.38 -9.68
CA GLN A 121 5.49 4.26 -8.78
C GLN A 121 4.55 3.11 -9.05
N LEU A 122 3.24 3.37 -9.08
CA LEU A 122 2.23 2.34 -9.38
C LEU A 122 2.49 1.69 -10.75
N HIS A 123 2.80 2.48 -11.78
CA HIS A 123 3.09 1.94 -13.10
C HIS A 123 4.32 1.01 -13.11
N TYR A 124 5.41 1.40 -12.46
CA TYR A 124 6.59 0.55 -12.39
C TYR A 124 6.37 -0.67 -11.50
N GLN A 125 5.58 -0.56 -10.44
CA GLN A 125 5.22 -1.71 -9.62
C GLN A 125 4.46 -2.76 -10.43
N LEU A 126 3.42 -2.35 -11.15
CA LEU A 126 2.67 -3.26 -12.03
C LEU A 126 3.55 -3.81 -13.16
N ALA A 127 4.43 -3.00 -13.73
CA ALA A 127 5.38 -3.45 -14.76
C ALA A 127 6.38 -4.50 -14.23
N CYS A 128 6.80 -4.40 -12.97
CA CYS A 128 7.61 -5.45 -12.33
C CYS A 128 6.82 -6.76 -12.19
N LEU A 129 5.55 -6.69 -11.80
CA LEU A 129 4.68 -7.87 -11.70
C LEU A 129 4.40 -8.51 -13.08
N GLU A 130 4.35 -7.70 -14.14
CA GLU A 130 4.27 -8.17 -15.54
C GLU A 130 5.59 -8.78 -16.05
N GLY A 131 6.71 -8.64 -15.32
CA GLY A 131 8.03 -9.09 -15.77
C GLY A 131 8.62 -8.23 -16.89
N ARG A 132 8.25 -6.93 -16.98
CA ARG A 132 8.80 -6.04 -18.01
C ARG A 132 10.26 -5.70 -17.72
N GLU A 133 11.09 -5.82 -18.76
CA GLU A 133 12.51 -5.48 -18.67
C GLU A 133 12.71 -4.00 -18.30
N GLY A 134 13.68 -3.74 -17.43
CA GLY A 134 14.02 -2.38 -16.98
C GLY A 134 13.07 -1.77 -15.95
N ALA A 135 11.89 -2.35 -15.68
CA ALA A 135 10.93 -1.82 -14.72
C ALA A 135 11.52 -1.70 -13.30
N ALA A 136 12.23 -2.74 -12.84
CA ALA A 136 12.87 -2.75 -11.51
C ALA A 136 13.93 -1.64 -11.37
N SER A 137 14.78 -1.45 -12.39
CA SER A 137 15.78 -0.38 -12.40
C SER A 137 15.14 1.01 -12.43
N ALA A 138 14.05 1.18 -13.19
CA ALA A 138 13.30 2.44 -13.22
C ALA A 138 12.65 2.74 -11.85
N LEU A 139 12.11 1.73 -11.17
CA LEU A 139 11.53 1.86 -9.83
C LEU A 139 12.58 2.27 -8.78
N VAL A 140 13.79 1.70 -8.83
CA VAL A 140 14.90 2.12 -7.96
C VAL A 140 15.24 3.59 -8.19
N ARG A 141 15.41 4.00 -9.46
CA ARG A 141 15.72 5.38 -9.81
C ARG A 141 14.64 6.35 -9.34
N LEU A 142 13.38 6.04 -9.62
CA LEU A 142 12.24 6.85 -9.16
C LEU A 142 12.23 6.99 -7.64
N SER A 143 12.49 5.91 -6.90
CA SER A 143 12.51 5.93 -5.44
C SER A 143 13.57 6.86 -4.87
N LEU A 144 14.75 6.90 -5.51
CA LEU A 144 15.82 7.84 -5.15
C LEU A 144 15.48 9.28 -5.54
N ASP A 145 14.91 9.49 -6.72
CA ASP A 145 14.54 10.82 -7.21
C ASP A 145 13.43 11.45 -6.33
N VAL A 146 12.37 10.70 -6.04
CA VAL A 146 11.28 11.13 -5.14
C VAL A 146 11.79 11.35 -3.72
N TRP A 147 12.75 10.54 -3.26
CA TRP A 147 13.37 10.80 -1.96
C TRP A 147 14.04 12.17 -1.93
N GLN A 148 14.77 12.58 -2.97
CA GLN A 148 15.38 13.91 -3.02
C GLN A 148 14.35 15.03 -3.26
N GLN A 149 13.21 14.70 -3.89
CA GLN A 149 12.17 15.65 -4.28
C GLN A 149 10.80 15.22 -3.73
N PRO A 150 10.54 15.39 -2.42
CA PRO A 150 9.32 14.91 -1.79
C PRO A 150 8.03 15.55 -2.34
N GLY A 151 8.13 16.68 -3.06
CA GLY A 151 7.01 17.30 -3.76
C GLY A 151 6.43 16.45 -4.89
N GLN A 152 7.09 15.36 -5.31
CA GLN A 152 6.56 14.41 -6.31
C GLN A 152 5.61 13.36 -5.73
N MET A 153 5.33 13.40 -4.43
CA MET A 153 4.46 12.47 -3.73
C MET A 153 3.33 13.23 -3.06
N LEU A 154 2.12 12.68 -3.08
CA LEU A 154 1.02 13.16 -2.26
C LEU A 154 1.44 13.12 -0.78
N THR A 155 1.16 14.17 -0.02
CA THR A 155 1.35 14.16 1.44
C THR A 155 0.02 14.44 2.13
N ASP A 156 -0.81 13.41 2.29
CA ASP A 156 -2.13 13.53 2.93
C ASP A 156 -2.14 13.09 4.41
N GLY A 157 -0.96 12.82 4.97
CA GLY A 157 -0.79 12.35 6.34
C GLY A 157 -1.10 10.86 6.54
N THR A 158 -1.36 10.09 5.48
CA THR A 158 -1.44 8.63 5.57
C THR A 158 -0.08 7.97 5.31
N TRP A 159 0.14 6.80 5.92
CA TRP A 159 1.44 6.12 5.90
C TRP A 159 1.82 5.57 4.52
N HIS A 160 0.84 5.25 3.66
CA HIS A 160 1.08 4.86 2.26
C HIS A 160 1.77 5.96 1.45
N TRP A 161 1.56 7.21 1.87
CA TRP A 161 2.08 8.41 1.23
C TRP A 161 3.05 9.17 2.16
N ALA A 162 3.61 8.46 3.14
CA ALA A 162 4.78 8.94 3.86
C ALA A 162 6.03 8.62 3.04
N ARG A 163 7.03 9.50 3.12
CA ARG A 163 8.27 9.37 2.33
C ARG A 163 8.99 8.04 2.56
N GLY A 164 8.93 7.50 3.79
CA GLY A 164 9.42 6.15 4.11
C GLY A 164 8.52 5.03 3.56
N GLY A 165 7.21 5.25 3.50
CA GLY A 165 6.25 4.32 2.88
C GLY A 165 6.50 4.15 1.39
N PHE A 166 6.82 5.22 0.66
CA PHE A 166 7.19 5.14 -0.75
C PHE A 166 8.37 4.17 -0.97
N ILE A 167 9.45 4.33 -0.19
CA ILE A 167 10.64 3.47 -0.30
C ILE A 167 10.31 2.02 0.02
N VAL A 168 9.60 1.79 1.11
CA VAL A 168 9.24 0.45 1.55
C VAL A 168 8.35 -0.25 0.52
N LYS A 169 7.35 0.44 -0.06
CA LYS A 169 6.50 -0.15 -1.10
C LYS A 169 7.26 -0.46 -2.38
N SER A 170 8.23 0.36 -2.78
CA SER A 170 9.13 0.01 -3.87
C SER A 170 9.94 -1.25 -3.57
N LEU A 171 10.51 -1.37 -2.35
CA LEU A 171 11.29 -2.52 -1.92
C LEU A 171 10.46 -3.80 -1.82
N GLU A 172 9.24 -3.72 -1.26
CA GLU A 172 8.30 -4.85 -1.23
C GLU A 172 8.04 -5.36 -2.64
N THR A 173 7.77 -4.46 -3.60
CA THR A 173 7.55 -4.87 -4.98
C THR A 173 8.77 -5.54 -5.59
N LEU A 174 9.97 -4.97 -5.44
CA LEU A 174 11.21 -5.55 -5.97
C LEU A 174 11.45 -6.97 -5.41
N ILE A 175 11.24 -7.16 -4.10
CA ILE A 175 11.38 -8.47 -3.46
C ILE A 175 10.34 -9.46 -3.99
N LEU A 176 9.07 -9.06 -4.00
CA LEU A 176 7.94 -9.93 -4.39
C LEU A 176 7.97 -10.30 -5.88
N SER A 177 8.62 -9.49 -6.71
CA SER A 177 8.87 -9.75 -8.14
C SER A 177 10.25 -10.34 -8.43
N GLN A 178 10.97 -10.82 -7.42
CA GLN A 178 12.27 -11.52 -7.54
C GLN A 178 13.45 -10.65 -8.06
N HIS A 179 13.34 -9.33 -7.97
CA HIS A 179 14.41 -8.37 -8.28
C HIS A 179 15.28 -8.06 -7.05
N LEU A 180 15.89 -9.10 -6.46
CA LEU A 180 16.62 -9.00 -5.20
C LEU A 180 17.87 -8.12 -5.28
N ARG A 181 18.53 -8.05 -6.45
CA ARG A 181 19.72 -7.21 -6.64
C ARG A 181 19.36 -5.72 -6.57
N GLU A 182 18.28 -5.33 -7.23
CA GLU A 182 17.73 -3.98 -7.19
C GLU A 182 17.23 -3.63 -5.78
N ALA A 183 16.58 -4.59 -5.10
CA ALA A 183 16.13 -4.41 -3.72
C ALA A 183 17.30 -4.19 -2.76
N ASP A 184 18.37 -4.98 -2.85
CA ASP A 184 19.60 -4.79 -2.05
C ASP A 184 20.23 -3.42 -2.32
N ARG A 185 20.44 -3.07 -3.60
CA ARG A 185 20.98 -1.76 -3.98
C ARG A 185 20.19 -0.61 -3.37
N LEU A 186 18.86 -0.64 -3.48
CA LEU A 186 18.03 0.41 -2.91
C LEU A 186 18.12 0.40 -1.39
N THR A 187 18.12 -0.76 -0.74
CA THR A 187 18.20 -0.90 0.73
C THR A 187 19.50 -0.28 1.29
N GLN A 188 20.63 -0.49 0.62
CA GLN A 188 21.94 0.05 1.03
C GLN A 188 21.96 1.59 1.15
N GLU A 189 21.23 2.30 0.27
CA GLU A 189 21.13 3.77 0.31
C GLU A 189 20.41 4.28 1.57
N PHE A 190 19.57 3.43 2.18
CA PHE A 190 18.70 3.81 3.29
C PHE A 190 19.14 3.28 4.66
N LEU A 191 19.99 2.25 4.70
CA LEU A 191 20.57 1.73 5.96
C LEU A 191 21.20 2.83 6.85
N PRO A 192 21.97 3.81 6.32
CA PRO A 192 22.60 4.83 7.17
C PRO A 192 21.61 5.77 7.88
N ILE A 193 20.35 5.85 7.41
CA ILE A 193 19.34 6.80 7.89
C ILE A 193 18.08 6.13 8.44
N GLU A 194 18.08 4.80 8.60
CA GLU A 194 16.88 4.01 8.89
C GLU A 194 16.14 4.47 10.16
N ASN A 195 16.87 4.77 11.24
CA ASN A 195 16.33 5.15 12.55
C ASN A 195 15.55 6.48 12.52
N LYS A 196 15.78 7.31 11.50
CA LYS A 196 15.10 8.60 11.34
C LYS A 196 13.87 8.53 10.43
N THR A 197 13.71 7.42 9.70
CA THR A 197 12.74 7.32 8.60
C THR A 197 11.71 6.24 8.85
N PHE A 198 12.15 5.00 9.12
CA PHE A 198 11.24 3.84 9.13
C PHE A 198 10.72 3.48 10.51
N TYR A 199 11.27 4.08 11.58
CA TYR A 199 10.81 3.87 12.95
C TYR A 199 9.81 4.93 13.42
N VAL A 200 9.43 5.87 12.54
CA VAL A 200 8.43 6.91 12.84
C VAL A 200 7.03 6.32 12.98
N TYR A 201 6.74 5.23 12.25
CA TYR A 201 5.46 4.53 12.31
C TYR A 201 5.70 3.05 12.56
N ARG A 202 4.96 2.47 13.51
CA ARG A 202 5.04 1.03 13.83
C ARG A 202 4.81 0.13 12.61
N ALA A 203 3.97 0.56 11.67
CA ALA A 203 3.78 -0.16 10.41
C ALA A 203 5.07 -0.22 9.57
N LEU A 204 5.72 0.93 9.37
CA LEU A 204 6.97 1.00 8.60
C LEU A 204 8.10 0.24 9.29
N GLU A 205 8.11 0.18 10.63
CA GLU A 205 9.07 -0.62 11.38
C GLU A 205 8.95 -2.12 11.01
N TRP A 206 7.73 -2.66 10.97
CA TRP A 206 7.50 -4.05 10.59
C TRP A 206 7.88 -4.32 9.13
N GLU A 207 7.52 -3.41 8.23
CA GLU A 207 7.82 -3.56 6.80
C GLU A 207 9.34 -3.49 6.55
N TRP A 208 10.04 -2.53 7.16
CA TRP A 208 11.49 -2.40 7.07
C TRP A 208 12.23 -3.59 7.69
N ALA A 209 11.76 -4.08 8.85
CA ALA A 209 12.33 -5.27 9.47
C ALA A 209 12.16 -6.53 8.58
N ALA A 210 11.04 -6.65 7.88
CA ALA A 210 10.82 -7.74 6.93
C ALA A 210 11.81 -7.68 5.76
N ILE A 211 12.00 -6.48 5.17
CA ILE A 211 12.96 -6.24 4.08
C ILE A 211 14.38 -6.64 4.52
N LYS A 212 14.85 -6.13 5.66
CA LYS A 212 16.19 -6.47 6.18
C LYS A 212 16.36 -7.96 6.45
N THR A 213 15.34 -8.58 7.03
CA THR A 213 15.38 -10.02 7.33
C THR A 213 15.41 -10.86 6.05
N LYS A 214 14.69 -10.46 5.00
CA LYS A 214 14.73 -11.14 3.70
C LYS A 214 16.10 -11.04 3.03
N LEU A 215 16.71 -9.85 3.05
CA LEU A 215 17.94 -9.58 2.30
C LEU A 215 19.20 -10.06 3.04
N TYR A 216 19.22 -9.94 4.37
CA TYR A 216 20.44 -10.13 5.16
C TYR A 216 20.28 -11.14 6.30
N GLY A 217 19.05 -11.54 6.62
CA GLY A 217 18.80 -12.53 7.67
C GLY A 217 19.14 -13.94 7.24
N THR A 218 19.66 -14.72 8.18
CA THR A 218 19.84 -16.17 8.04
C THR A 218 18.48 -16.89 7.91
N PRO A 219 18.45 -18.14 7.41
CA PRO A 219 17.21 -18.92 7.34
C PRO A 219 16.48 -19.07 8.68
N ASP A 220 17.20 -19.13 9.80
CA ASP A 220 16.59 -19.19 11.14
C ASP A 220 15.96 -17.86 11.57
N GLU A 221 16.61 -16.74 11.28
CA GLU A 221 16.07 -15.40 11.52
C GLU A 221 14.82 -15.15 10.67
N GLN A 222 14.82 -15.56 9.39
CA GLN A 222 13.65 -15.49 8.52
C GLN A 222 12.47 -16.31 9.09
N ARG A 223 12.72 -17.55 9.53
CA ARG A 223 11.70 -18.38 10.19
C ARG A 223 11.18 -17.75 11.49
N ALA A 224 12.07 -17.20 12.30
CA ALA A 224 11.71 -16.56 13.56
C ALA A 224 10.87 -15.29 13.34
N PHE A 225 11.27 -14.44 12.41
CA PHE A 225 10.52 -13.24 12.03
C PHE A 225 9.14 -13.61 11.48
N ARG A 226 9.06 -14.58 10.56
CA ARG A 226 7.80 -15.05 10.01
C ARG A 226 6.80 -15.45 11.10
N ARG A 227 7.25 -16.21 12.10
CA ARG A 227 6.40 -16.62 13.25
C ARG A 227 5.89 -15.40 14.03
N ARG A 228 6.77 -14.46 14.35
CA ARG A 228 6.41 -13.22 15.06
C ARG A 228 5.43 -12.36 14.25
N ALA A 229 5.67 -12.21 12.95
CA ALA A 229 4.83 -11.42 12.06
C ALA A 229 3.42 -12.03 11.94
N CYS A 230 3.30 -13.35 11.76
CA CYS A 230 2.00 -14.03 11.76
C CYS A 230 1.25 -13.86 13.09
N GLN A 231 1.92 -14.01 14.23
CA GLN A 231 1.32 -13.82 15.56
C GLN A 231 0.79 -12.39 15.76
N ALA A 232 1.47 -11.41 15.19
CA ALA A 232 1.09 -10.00 15.25
C ALA A 232 0.08 -9.57 14.16
N GLY A 233 -0.36 -10.48 13.27
CA GLY A 233 -1.29 -10.19 12.19
C GLY A 233 -0.68 -9.56 10.93
N TYR A 234 0.65 -9.53 10.82
CA TYR A 234 1.41 -8.98 9.68
C TYR A 234 1.77 -10.09 8.67
N VAL A 235 0.75 -10.76 8.12
CA VAL A 235 0.93 -11.93 7.22
C VAL A 235 1.69 -11.53 5.96
N ARG A 236 1.44 -10.35 5.39
CA ARG A 236 2.17 -9.83 4.23
C ARG A 236 3.68 -9.71 4.50
N GLN A 237 4.07 -9.17 5.64
CA GLN A 237 5.49 -9.07 6.04
C GLN A 237 6.09 -10.45 6.30
N ALA A 238 5.30 -11.40 6.79
CA ALA A 238 5.72 -12.79 6.92
C ALA A 238 6.02 -13.42 5.53
N VAL A 239 5.24 -13.07 4.49
CA VAL A 239 5.47 -13.50 3.10
C VAL A 239 6.71 -12.85 2.50
N ILE A 240 6.94 -11.56 2.75
CA ILE A 240 8.13 -10.84 2.25
C ILE A 240 9.43 -11.49 2.73
N THR A 241 9.43 -12.09 3.93
CA THR A 241 10.60 -12.81 4.48
C THR A 241 10.84 -14.20 3.94
N LEU A 242 9.94 -14.76 3.11
CA LEU A 242 10.14 -16.05 2.41
C LEU A 242 11.02 -15.84 1.19
#